data_AF-A0A2M9C0W8-F1
#
_entry.id   AF-A0A2M9C0W8-F1
#
_cell.length_a   1.000
_cell.length_b   1.000
_cell.length_c   1.000
_cell.angle_alpha   90.00
_cell.angle_beta   90.00
_cell.angle_gamma   90.00
#
_symmetry.space_group_name_H-M   'P 1'
#
loop_
_entity.id
_entity.type
_entity.pdbx_description
1 polymer ?
#
loop_
_entity_poly.entity_id
_entity_poly.type
_entity_poly.pdbx_seq_one_letter_code
_entity_poly.pdbx_strand_id
1 'polypeptide(L)'
;MVKSEKYNLGKWWFNRRIKYNVGLLISGFVSFNLYWLLGELLIFPYDDTFEVTLFTMSFQFVGYFFFILLANVFYFLGYFVDVFFNKNNSEEFRTNLFNSGFIFSLFIPFIIPILIVVRYFVEYY
;
A
#
# COMPACT_ATOMS: atom_id res chain seq x y z
N MET A 1 15.47 0.89 33.37
CA MET A 1 15.74 1.39 32.00
C MET A 1 14.92 0.69 30.92
N VAL A 2 14.91 -0.65 30.82
CA VAL A 2 14.22 -1.40 29.74
C VAL A 2 12.73 -1.06 29.53
N LYS A 3 12.00 -0.72 30.61
CA LYS A 3 10.55 -0.42 30.54
C LYS A 3 10.26 0.95 29.89
N SER A 4 11.12 1.95 30.09
CA SER A 4 10.94 3.29 29.50
C SER A 4 11.28 3.31 28.01
N GLU A 5 12.26 2.51 27.58
CA GLU A 5 12.64 2.38 26.18
C GLU A 5 11.55 1.71 25.34
N LYS A 6 10.96 0.60 25.83
CA LYS A 6 9.82 -0.05 25.17
C LYS A 6 8.60 0.86 25.06
N TYR A 7 8.34 1.68 26.09
CA TYR A 7 7.25 2.66 26.08
C TYR A 7 7.45 3.72 25.00
N ASN A 8 8.68 4.24 24.86
CA ASN A 8 9.03 5.21 23.82
C ASN A 8 8.93 4.61 22.41
N LEU A 9 9.32 3.34 22.24
CA LEU A 9 9.26 2.63 20.96
C LEU A 9 7.80 2.38 20.51
N GLY A 10 6.95 1.88 21.41
CA GLY A 10 5.52 1.73 21.12
C GLY A 10 4.85 3.06 20.75
N LYS A 11 5.17 4.13 21.47
CA LYS A 11 4.67 5.49 21.18
C LYS A 11 5.14 5.99 19.81
N TRP A 12 6.39 5.70 19.43
CA TRP A 12 6.94 6.08 18.12
C TRP A 12 6.15 5.46 16.97
N TRP A 13 5.89 4.15 17.04
CA TRP A 13 5.09 3.43 16.04
C TRP A 13 3.61 3.83 16.09
N PHE A 14 3.04 4.07 17.26
CA PHE A 14 1.66 4.52 17.36
C PHE A 14 1.44 5.88 16.67
N ASN A 15 2.32 6.85 16.93
CA ASN A 15 2.20 8.21 16.38
C ASN A 15 2.29 8.26 14.84
N ARG A 16 2.93 7.26 14.23
CA ARG A 16 3.14 7.21 12.76
C ARG A 16 2.10 6.39 12.02
N ARG A 17 1.22 5.68 12.75
CA ARG A 17 0.15 4.88 12.15
C ARG A 17 -0.81 5.73 11.32
N ILE A 18 -1.10 6.95 11.75
CA ILE A 18 -1.99 7.84 11.01
C ILE A 18 -1.37 8.27 9.68
N LYS A 19 -0.08 8.63 9.68
CA LYS A 19 0.67 8.97 8.47
C LYS A 19 0.70 7.80 7.50
N TYR A 20 0.94 6.59 8.02
CA TYR A 20 0.94 5.36 7.23
C TYR A 20 -0.41 5.11 6.57
N ASN A 21 -1.50 5.11 7.34
CA ASN A 21 -2.85 4.87 6.82
C ASN A 21 -3.32 5.96 5.84
N VAL A 22 -3.02 7.24 6.10
CA VAL A 22 -3.33 8.33 5.16
C VAL A 22 -2.57 8.14 3.85
N GLY A 23 -1.29 7.75 3.90
CA GLY A 23 -0.53 7.45 2.70
C GLY A 23 -1.16 6.30 1.88
N LEU A 24 -1.61 5.23 2.55
CA LEU A 24 -2.32 4.14 1.88
C LEU A 24 -3.62 4.61 1.23
N LEU A 25 -4.42 5.42 1.94
CA LEU A 25 -5.64 6.03 1.40
C LEU A 25 -5.39 6.82 0.11
N ILE A 26 -4.36 7.67 0.12
CA ILE A 26 -3.98 8.47 -1.04
C ILE A 26 -3.49 7.56 -2.18
N SER A 27 -2.61 6.61 -1.89
CA SER A 27 -2.08 5.67 -2.89
C SER A 27 -3.18 4.83 -3.54
N GLY A 28 -4.09 4.29 -2.74
CA GLY A 28 -5.24 3.53 -3.25
C GLY A 28 -6.14 4.36 -4.15
N PHE A 29 -6.45 5.59 -3.74
CA PHE A 29 -7.24 6.52 -4.55
C PHE A 29 -6.55 6.85 -5.87
N VAL A 30 -5.26 7.18 -5.85
CA VAL A 30 -4.49 7.49 -7.07
C VAL A 30 -4.42 6.27 -7.98
N SER A 31 -4.15 5.09 -7.44
CA SER A 31 -4.09 3.84 -8.21
C SER A 31 -5.43 3.51 -8.89
N PHE A 32 -6.55 3.68 -8.19
CA PHE A 32 -7.86 3.45 -8.78
C PHE A 32 -8.13 4.39 -9.96
N ASN A 33 -7.82 5.68 -9.83
CA ASN A 33 -7.97 6.62 -10.93
C ASN A 33 -7.06 6.28 -12.12
N LEU A 34 -5.84 5.81 -11.86
CA LEU A 34 -4.94 5.33 -12.91
C LEU A 34 -5.47 4.07 -13.59
N TYR A 35 -6.00 3.10 -12.84
CA TYR A 35 -6.62 1.90 -13.39
C TYR A 35 -7.75 2.27 -14.37
N TRP A 36 -8.64 3.16 -13.96
CA TRP A 36 -9.74 3.60 -14.80
C TRP A 36 -9.24 4.33 -16.05
N LEU A 37 -8.35 5.32 -15.89
CA LEU A 37 -7.80 6.09 -17.01
C LEU A 37 -7.02 5.22 -18.01
N LEU A 38 -6.16 4.32 -17.51
CA LEU A 38 -5.37 3.44 -18.36
C LEU A 38 -6.23 2.39 -19.05
N GLY A 39 -7.27 1.88 -18.38
CA GLY A 39 -8.24 0.97 -18.99
C GLY A 39 -8.97 1.62 -20.17
N GLU A 40 -9.46 2.85 -19.97
CA GLU A 40 -10.13 3.63 -21.02
C GLU A 40 -9.21 3.94 -22.20
N LEU A 41 -7.95 4.29 -21.94
CA LEU A 41 -7.02 4.70 -23.00
C LEU A 41 -6.37 3.53 -23.74
N LEU A 42 -6.05 2.44 -23.02
CA LEU A 42 -5.22 1.35 -23.56
C LEU A 42 -6.01 0.10 -23.90
N ILE A 43 -7.09 -0.21 -23.17
CA ILE A 43 -7.82 -1.48 -23.32
C ILE A 43 -9.10 -1.27 -24.12
N PHE A 44 -9.93 -0.30 -23.74
CA PHE A 44 -11.23 -0.04 -24.36
C PHE A 44 -11.19 0.13 -25.89
N PRO A 45 -10.17 0.75 -26.52
CA PRO A 45 -10.12 0.85 -27.98
C PRO A 45 -9.98 -0.49 -28.73
N TYR A 46 -9.56 -1.55 -28.03
CA TYR A 46 -9.31 -2.88 -28.60
C TYR A 46 -10.24 -3.97 -28.04
N ASP A 47 -10.83 -3.73 -26.86
CA ASP A 47 -11.72 -4.64 -26.15
C ASP A 47 -12.91 -3.86 -25.60
N ASP A 48 -14.00 -3.87 -26.34
CA ASP A 48 -15.27 -3.20 -26.00
C ASP A 48 -16.00 -3.87 -24.83
N THR A 49 -15.55 -5.05 -24.39
CA THR A 49 -16.06 -5.72 -23.19
C THR A 49 -15.43 -5.20 -21.90
N PHE A 50 -14.38 -4.37 -22.00
CA PHE A 50 -13.78 -3.73 -20.85
C PHE A 50 -14.73 -2.67 -20.27
N GLU A 51 -15.45 -3.03 -19.22
CA GLU A 51 -16.38 -2.13 -18.54
C GLU A 51 -15.98 -1.89 -17.08
N VAL A 52 -15.83 -0.62 -16.71
CA VAL A 52 -15.77 -0.20 -15.30
C VAL A 52 -17.19 0.10 -14.82
N THR A 53 -17.93 -0.94 -14.46
CA THR A 53 -19.29 -0.82 -13.94
C THR A 53 -19.32 -0.48 -12.45
N LEU A 54 -20.45 0.02 -11.95
CA LEU A 54 -20.67 0.24 -10.51
C LEU A 54 -20.44 -1.05 -9.69
N PHE A 55 -20.73 -2.22 -10.26
CA PHE A 55 -20.48 -3.51 -9.62
C PHE A 55 -18.97 -3.76 -9.47
N THR A 56 -18.19 -3.59 -10.53
CA THR A 56 -16.72 -3.75 -10.46
C THR A 56 -16.08 -2.74 -9.52
N MET A 57 -16.53 -1.48 -9.52
CA MET A 57 -16.07 -0.45 -8.58
C MET A 57 -16.37 -0.85 -7.13
N SER A 58 -17.57 -1.36 -6.86
CA SER A 58 -17.97 -1.81 -5.52
C SER A 58 -17.11 -2.98 -5.04
N PHE A 59 -16.84 -3.96 -5.92
CA PHE A 59 -15.97 -5.09 -5.60
C PHE A 59 -14.53 -4.65 -5.34
N GLN A 60 -14.00 -3.74 -6.15
CA GLN A 60 -12.67 -3.16 -5.96
C GLN A 60 -12.57 -2.36 -4.66
N PHE A 61 -13.63 -1.63 -4.29
CA PHE A 61 -13.70 -0.92 -3.02
C PHE A 61 -13.63 -1.88 -1.83
N VAL A 62 -14.35 -3.01 -1.86
CA VAL A 62 -14.24 -4.06 -0.83
C VAL A 62 -12.84 -4.67 -0.80
N GLY A 63 -12.28 -5.02 -1.96
CA GLY A 63 -10.90 -5.53 -2.07
C GLY A 63 -9.88 -4.54 -1.51
N TYR A 64 -10.10 -3.25 -1.72
CA TYR A 64 -9.24 -2.20 -1.19
C TYR A 64 -9.20 -2.16 0.35
N PHE A 65 -10.34 -2.34 1.02
CA PHE A 65 -10.35 -2.48 2.49
C PHE A 65 -9.55 -3.69 2.96
N PHE A 66 -9.65 -4.82 2.25
CA PHE A 66 -8.84 -5.99 2.54
C PHE A 66 -7.34 -5.69 2.44
N PHE A 67 -6.91 -4.95 1.41
CA PHE A 67 -5.51 -4.51 1.29
C PHE A 67 -5.08 -3.53 2.38
N ILE A 68 -5.95 -2.62 2.83
CA ILE A 68 -5.66 -1.76 3.99
C ILE A 68 -5.44 -2.59 5.25
N LEU A 69 -6.27 -3.62 5.48
CA LEU A 69 -6.10 -4.53 6.62
C LEU A 69 -4.75 -5.25 6.55
N LEU A 70 -4.42 -5.80 5.38
CA LEU A 70 -3.15 -6.47 5.14
C LEU A 70 -1.95 -5.53 5.35
N ALA A 71 -2.04 -4.29 4.87
CA ALA A 71 -1.00 -3.28 5.08
C ALA A 71 -0.85 -2.91 6.56
N ASN A 72 -1.93 -2.94 7.36
CA ASN A 72 -1.84 -2.76 8.81
C ASN A 72 -1.18 -3.95 9.51
N VAL A 73 -1.31 -5.17 8.97
CA VAL A 73 -0.55 -6.35 9.44
C VAL A 73 0.94 -6.15 9.19
N PHE A 74 1.34 -5.72 7.98
CA PHE A 74 2.73 -5.39 7.68
C PHE A 74 3.29 -4.26 8.57
N TYR A 75 2.47 -3.25 8.86
CA TYR A 75 2.84 -2.20 9.81
C TYR A 75 3.17 -2.76 11.20
N PHE A 76 2.34 -3.68 11.68
CA PHE A 76 2.53 -4.32 12.97
C PHE A 76 3.75 -5.24 12.99
N LEU A 77 4.04 -5.94 11.89
CA LEU A 77 5.28 -6.69 11.71
C LEU A 77 6.51 -5.78 11.80
N GLY A 78 6.45 -4.56 11.23
CA GLY A 78 7.51 -3.56 11.36
C GLY A 78 7.85 -3.23 12.83
N TYR A 79 6.83 -3.08 13.69
CA TYR A 79 7.04 -2.91 15.13
C TYR A 79 7.79 -4.10 15.75
N PHE A 80 7.43 -5.34 15.42
CA PHE A 80 8.13 -6.51 15.96
C PHE A 80 9.57 -6.60 15.46
N VAL A 81 9.81 -6.31 14.18
CA VAL A 81 11.17 -6.29 13.64
C VAL A 81 12.01 -5.26 14.38
N ASP A 82 11.48 -4.07 14.68
CA ASP A 82 12.16 -3.08 15.52
C ASP A 82 12.47 -3.65 16.91
N VAL A 83 11.50 -4.28 17.57
CA VAL A 83 11.70 -4.87 18.91
C VAL A 83 12.79 -5.96 18.95
N PHE A 84 12.85 -6.82 17.93
CA PHE A 84 13.77 -7.97 17.93
C PHE A 84 15.15 -7.66 17.37
N PHE A 85 15.24 -6.80 16.35
CA PHE A 85 16.48 -6.55 15.63
C PHE A 85 17.16 -5.22 15.99
N ASN A 86 16.42 -4.23 16.50
CA ASN A 86 17.00 -2.94 16.91
C ASN A 86 17.55 -2.94 18.34
N LYS A 87 18.54 -3.80 18.62
CA LYS A 87 19.09 -4.01 19.98
C LYS A 87 19.64 -2.74 20.63
N ASN A 88 20.12 -1.79 19.83
CA ASN A 88 20.70 -0.53 20.29
C ASN A 88 19.67 0.60 20.38
N ASN A 89 18.38 0.31 20.14
CA ASN A 89 17.30 1.30 20.13
C ASN A 89 17.57 2.49 19.16
N SER A 90 18.29 2.23 18.06
CA SER A 90 18.69 3.22 17.08
C SER A 90 17.46 3.83 16.38
N GLU A 91 17.36 5.16 16.41
CA GLU A 91 16.30 5.86 15.68
C GLU A 91 16.46 5.76 14.16
N GLU A 92 17.70 5.70 13.68
CA GLU A 92 18.00 5.55 12.26
C GLU A 92 17.48 4.21 11.72
N PHE A 93 17.77 3.11 12.42
CA PHE A 93 17.27 1.79 12.05
C PHE A 93 15.74 1.78 11.95
N ARG A 94 15.08 2.32 12.97
CA ARG A 94 13.62 2.38 13.05
C ARG A 94 13.00 3.21 11.93
N THR A 95 13.60 4.36 11.63
CA THR A 95 13.14 5.26 10.57
C THR A 95 13.30 4.62 9.21
N ASN A 96 14.43 3.96 8.94
CA ASN A 96 14.67 3.23 7.70
C ASN A 96 13.72 2.05 7.53
N LEU A 97 13.44 1.31 8.61
CA LEU A 97 12.48 0.21 8.62
C LEU A 97 11.05 0.69 8.32
N PHE A 98 10.60 1.76 8.97
CA PHE A 98 9.31 2.37 8.69
C PHE A 98 9.22 2.87 7.24
N ASN A 99 10.23 3.59 6.76
CA ASN A 99 10.24 4.14 5.40
C ASN A 99 10.19 3.03 4.36
N SER A 100 10.95 1.96 4.55
CA SER A 100 10.96 0.80 3.63
C SER A 100 9.60 0.11 3.59
N GLY A 101 9.01 -0.19 4.76
CA GLY A 101 7.68 -0.79 4.85
C GLY A 101 6.57 0.12 4.32
N PHE A 102 6.69 1.43 4.55
CA PHE A 102 5.76 2.43 4.06
C PHE A 102 5.81 2.54 2.54
N ILE A 103 7.00 2.71 1.95
CA ILE A 103 7.19 2.77 0.49
C ILE A 103 6.68 1.49 -0.17
N PHE A 104 7.06 0.32 0.36
CA PHE A 104 6.57 -0.96 -0.14
C PHE A 104 5.03 -0.99 -0.17
N SER A 105 4.39 -0.59 0.92
CA SER A 105 2.93 -0.63 1.03
C SER A 105 2.24 0.43 0.17
N LEU A 106 2.89 1.57 -0.09
CA LEU A 106 2.41 2.58 -1.03
C LEU A 106 2.40 2.08 -2.47
N PHE A 107 3.26 1.14 -2.85
CA PHE A 107 3.30 0.59 -4.21
C PHE A 107 2.35 -0.59 -4.45
N ILE A 108 1.87 -1.26 -3.39
CA ILE A 108 0.95 -2.40 -3.53
C ILE A 108 -0.29 -2.03 -4.37
N PRO A 109 -0.99 -0.90 -4.14
CA PRO A 109 -2.17 -0.56 -4.93
C PRO A 109 -1.87 -0.42 -6.43
N PHE A 110 -0.65 -0.02 -6.81
CA PHE A 110 -0.26 0.22 -8.20
C PHE A 110 -0.01 -1.07 -9.01
N ILE A 111 -0.04 -2.25 -8.37
CA ILE A 111 0.09 -3.53 -9.07
C ILE A 111 -1.01 -3.65 -10.16
N ILE A 112 -2.24 -3.25 -9.86
CA ILE A 112 -3.36 -3.35 -10.80
C ILE A 112 -3.19 -2.46 -12.05
N PRO A 113 -2.92 -1.14 -11.95
CA PRO A 113 -2.67 -0.33 -13.15
C PRO A 113 -1.41 -0.77 -13.91
N ILE A 114 -0.36 -1.26 -13.23
CA ILE A 114 0.81 -1.85 -13.91
C ILE A 114 0.40 -3.06 -14.75
N LEU A 115 -0.46 -3.94 -14.22
CA LEU A 115 -0.96 -5.10 -14.97
C LEU A 115 -1.79 -4.70 -16.19
N ILE A 116 -2.53 -3.59 -16.16
CA ILE A 116 -3.20 -3.06 -17.36
C ILE A 116 -2.17 -2.71 -18.44
N VAL A 117 -1.10 -2.02 -18.07
CA VAL A 117 -0.05 -1.64 -19.03
C VAL A 117 0.62 -2.90 -19.60
N VAL A 118 0.93 -3.88 -18.74
CA VAL A 118 1.51 -5.15 -19.19
C VAL A 118 0.56 -5.89 -20.13
N ARG A 119 -0.74 -5.98 -19.79
CA ARG A 119 -1.76 -6.60 -20.65
C ARG A 119 -1.80 -5.93 -22.02
N TYR A 120 -1.78 -4.60 -22.06
CA TYR A 120 -1.78 -3.85 -23.31
C TYR A 120 -0.62 -4.24 -24.24
N PHE A 121 0.61 -4.28 -23.70
CA PHE A 121 1.79 -4.66 -24.47
C PHE A 121 1.88 -6.14 -24.84
N VAL A 122 1.14 -7.01 -24.16
CA VAL A 122 1.14 -8.45 -24.45
C VAL A 122 0.06 -8.82 -25.46
N GLU A 123 -1.10 -8.15 -25.43
CA GLU A 123 -2.28 -8.52 -26.23
C GLU A 123 -2.45 -7.64 -27.48
N TYR A 124 -2.00 -6.38 -27.48
CA TYR A 124 -2.35 -5.41 -28.53
C TYR A 124 -1.15 -4.73 -29.22
N TYR A 125 0.08 -5.02 -28.79
CA TYR A 125 1.32 -4.52 -29.41
C TYR A 125 2.25 -5.69 -29.75
#